data_AF-A0AA91G914-F1
#
_entry.id   AF-A0AA91G914-F1
#
_cell.length_a   1.000
_cell.length_b   1.000
_cell.length_c   1.000
_cell.angle_alpha   90.00
_cell.angle_beta   90.00
_cell.angle_gamma   90.00
#
_symmetry.space_group_name_H-M   'P 1'
#
loop_
_entity.id
_entity.type
_entity.pdbx_description
1 polymer ?
#
loop_
_entity_poly.entity_id
_entity_poly.type
_entity_poly.pdbx_seq_one_letter_code
_entity_poly.pdbx_strand_id
1 'polypeptide(L)'
;MRRCVDFIRHKRKESKMKNISAETELIKQSKLKSIYFNRFLLFRYITAFFFFVNLYWSILSFSALSIWIILPLLLIIIDIAIIIEQTTKYWHPSNQLFITKTGYAIQIFSNLLGIITILIGHQQLLFPFINSEGRGLLLACLAVGSLVGIIVEWRVWQIEHDRDAYLKHMEIFEKNVKKER
;
A
#
# COMPACT_ATOMS: atom_id res chain seq x y z
N MET A 1 -51.45 28.83 -26.78
CA MET A 1 -51.01 28.33 -25.46
C MET A 1 -50.21 27.03 -25.49
N ARG A 2 -50.69 25.93 -26.12
CA ARG A 2 -49.99 24.61 -26.13
C ARG A 2 -48.51 24.66 -26.53
N ARG A 3 -48.17 25.38 -27.61
CA ARG A 3 -46.81 25.51 -28.14
C ARG A 3 -45.79 26.10 -27.14
N CYS A 4 -46.24 26.95 -26.22
CA CYS A 4 -45.38 27.57 -25.20
C CYS A 4 -45.11 26.61 -24.03
N VAL A 5 -46.12 25.82 -23.65
CA VAL A 5 -46.00 24.80 -22.59
C VAL A 5 -45.05 23.67 -23.01
N ASP A 6 -45.10 23.26 -24.28
CA ASP A 6 -44.23 22.22 -24.82
C ASP A 6 -42.76 22.69 -24.92
N PHE A 7 -42.54 23.96 -25.27
CA PHE A 7 -41.21 24.58 -25.28
C PHE A 7 -40.58 24.64 -23.88
N ILE A 8 -41.36 25.03 -22.86
CA ILE A 8 -40.91 25.06 -21.46
C ILE A 8 -40.59 23.65 -20.96
N ARG A 9 -41.40 22.65 -21.35
CA ARG A 9 -41.19 21.25 -20.98
C ARG A 9 -39.93 20.67 -21.64
N HIS A 10 -39.62 21.07 -22.87
CA HIS A 10 -38.39 20.70 -23.58
C HIS A 10 -37.14 21.29 -22.90
N LYS A 11 -37.13 22.62 -22.67
CA LYS A 11 -36.06 23.32 -21.96
C LYS A 11 -35.78 22.73 -20.58
N ARG A 12 -36.83 22.33 -19.85
CA ARG A 12 -36.71 21.70 -18.52
C ARG A 12 -36.14 20.28 -18.61
N LYS A 13 -36.45 19.51 -19.66
CA LYS A 13 -35.84 18.20 -19.91
C LYS A 13 -34.36 18.34 -20.24
N GLU A 14 -33.99 19.29 -21.11
CA GLU A 14 -32.59 19.54 -21.45
C GLU A 14 -31.77 19.99 -20.25
N SER A 15 -32.28 20.90 -19.41
CA SER A 15 -31.56 21.35 -18.22
C SER A 15 -31.38 20.22 -17.20
N LYS A 16 -32.40 19.36 -17.05
CA LYS A 16 -32.33 18.18 -16.17
C LYS A 16 -31.33 17.15 -16.69
N MET A 17 -31.28 16.91 -18.01
CA MET A 17 -30.30 16.02 -18.64
C MET A 17 -28.86 16.53 -18.46
N LYS A 18 -28.65 17.85 -18.60
CA LYS A 18 -27.35 18.49 -18.40
C LYS A 18 -26.86 18.34 -16.96
N ASN A 19 -27.72 18.58 -15.97
CA ASN A 19 -27.35 18.43 -14.56
C ASN A 19 -27.02 16.97 -14.20
N ILE A 20 -27.79 16.00 -14.71
CA ILE A 20 -27.50 14.56 -14.49
C ILE A 20 -26.14 14.19 -15.10
N SER A 21 -25.82 14.68 -16.29
CA SER A 21 -24.51 14.41 -16.93
C SER A 21 -23.34 15.02 -16.15
N ALA A 22 -23.48 16.25 -15.64
CA ALA A 22 -22.44 16.90 -14.84
C ALA A 22 -22.24 16.23 -13.47
N GLU A 23 -23.32 15.82 -12.81
CA GLU A 23 -23.28 15.08 -11.54
C GLU A 23 -22.63 13.70 -11.72
N THR A 24 -22.91 13.03 -12.84
CA THR A 24 -22.30 11.74 -13.18
C THR A 24 -20.79 11.86 -13.44
N GLU A 25 -20.35 12.91 -14.12
CA GLU A 25 -18.92 13.18 -14.33
C GLU A 25 -18.19 13.54 -13.03
N LEU A 26 -18.81 14.30 -12.13
CA LEU A 26 -18.26 14.58 -10.79
C LEU A 26 -18.15 13.30 -9.93
N ILE A 27 -19.16 12.42 -9.99
CA ILE A 27 -19.13 11.12 -9.32
C ILE A 27 -18.03 10.22 -9.92
N LYS A 28 -17.81 10.25 -11.25
CA LYS A 28 -16.69 9.54 -11.89
C LYS A 28 -15.34 10.07 -11.43
N GLN A 29 -15.14 11.39 -11.45
CA GLN A 29 -13.89 12.04 -11.04
C GLN A 29 -13.55 11.73 -9.57
N SER A 30 -14.54 11.80 -8.68
CA SER A 30 -14.38 11.48 -7.26
C SER A 30 -14.12 9.99 -7.02
N LYS A 31 -14.80 9.08 -7.73
CA LYS A 31 -14.50 7.64 -7.66
C LYS A 31 -13.09 7.32 -8.17
N LEU A 32 -12.69 7.87 -9.31
CA LEU A 32 -11.34 7.70 -9.85
C LEU A 32 -10.27 8.17 -8.86
N LYS A 33 -10.46 9.36 -8.28
CA LYS A 33 -9.58 9.92 -7.26
C LYS A 33 -9.53 9.06 -5.99
N SER A 34 -10.67 8.52 -5.56
CA SER A 34 -10.77 7.62 -4.42
C SER A 34 -10.01 6.30 -4.64
N ILE A 35 -10.07 5.72 -5.84
CA ILE A 35 -9.35 4.48 -6.14
C ILE A 35 -7.83 4.74 -6.26
N TYR A 36 -7.41 5.88 -6.85
CA TYR A 36 -5.99 6.29 -6.85
C TYR A 36 -5.45 6.52 -5.44
N PHE A 37 -6.25 7.15 -4.57
CA PHE A 37 -5.91 7.37 -3.17
C PHE A 37 -5.74 6.03 -2.43
N ASN A 38 -6.66 5.08 -2.64
CA ASN A 38 -6.58 3.76 -2.01
C ASN A 38 -5.36 2.93 -2.46
N ARG A 39 -4.85 3.16 -3.68
CA ARG A 39 -3.68 2.46 -4.24
C ARG A 39 -2.42 2.68 -3.40
N PHE A 40 -2.17 3.92 -2.98
CA PHE A 40 -0.95 4.29 -2.24
C PHE A 40 -1.13 4.31 -0.72
N LEU A 41 -2.37 4.38 -0.22
CA LEU A 41 -2.65 4.29 1.21
C LEU A 41 -2.15 2.98 1.82
N LEU A 42 -2.39 1.84 1.15
CA LEU A 42 -1.99 0.53 1.67
C LEU A 42 -0.48 0.48 1.89
N PHE A 43 0.33 0.89 0.91
CA PHE A 43 1.79 0.91 1.04
C PHE A 43 2.23 1.80 2.20
N ARG A 44 1.64 2.99 2.34
CA ARG A 44 1.99 3.90 3.44
C ARG A 44 1.67 3.33 4.81
N TYR A 45 0.50 2.70 4.98
CA TYR A 45 0.13 2.08 6.25
C TYR A 45 1.02 0.88 6.59
N ILE A 46 1.34 0.04 5.61
CA ILE A 46 2.22 -1.11 5.84
C ILE A 46 3.66 -0.67 6.12
N THR A 47 4.21 0.29 5.38
CA THR A 47 5.55 0.85 5.68
C THR A 47 5.58 1.49 7.07
N ALA A 48 4.54 2.24 7.46
CA ALA A 48 4.48 2.80 8.81
C ALA A 48 4.41 1.71 9.89
N PHE A 49 3.66 0.63 9.66
CA PHE A 49 3.63 -0.51 10.55
C PHE A 49 5.01 -1.16 10.71
N PHE A 50 5.72 -1.42 9.60
CA PHE A 50 7.09 -1.94 9.64
C PHE A 50 8.05 -1.00 10.37
N PHE A 51 7.96 0.31 10.11
CA PHE A 51 8.75 1.32 10.81
C PHE A 51 8.59 1.20 12.34
N PHE A 52 7.37 1.07 12.84
CA PHE A 52 7.13 0.94 14.28
C PHE A 52 7.62 -0.40 14.86
N VAL A 53 7.46 -1.50 14.11
CA VAL A 53 7.98 -2.82 14.53
C VAL A 53 9.51 -2.81 14.59
N ASN A 54 10.17 -2.27 13.56
CA ASN A 54 11.61 -2.14 13.48
C ASN A 54 12.14 -1.18 14.56
N LEU A 55 11.44 -0.07 14.83
CA LEU A 55 11.73 0.84 15.94
C LEU A 55 11.64 0.14 17.29
N TYR A 56 10.58 -0.64 17.52
CA TYR A 56 10.41 -1.41 18.76
C TYR A 56 11.54 -2.43 18.94
N TRP A 57 11.90 -3.16 17.89
CA TRP A 57 13.04 -4.07 17.90
C TRP A 57 14.36 -3.34 18.20
N SER A 58 14.58 -2.15 17.63
CA SER A 58 15.76 -1.33 17.93
C SER A 58 15.82 -0.93 19.40
N ILE A 59 14.69 -0.50 19.99
CA ILE A 59 14.62 -0.09 21.40
C ILE A 59 14.95 -1.28 22.32
N LEU A 60 14.39 -2.45 22.05
CA LEU A 60 14.68 -3.66 22.84
C LEU A 60 16.12 -4.13 22.68
N SER A 61 16.68 -4.05 21.48
CA SER A 61 18.09 -4.39 21.22
C SER A 61 19.05 -3.42 21.92
N PHE A 62 18.68 -2.14 21.99
CA PHE A 62 19.41 -1.12 22.74
C PHE A 62 19.43 -1.44 24.24
N SER A 63 18.28 -1.82 24.80
CA SER A 63 18.17 -2.22 26.22
C SER A 63 19.03 -3.44 26.55
N ALA A 64 19.27 -4.33 25.59
CA ALA A 64 20.10 -5.51 25.74
C ALA A 64 21.59 -5.26 25.38
N LEU A 65 21.99 -4.02 25.07
CA LEU A 65 23.33 -3.65 24.63
C LEU A 65 23.87 -4.49 23.46
N SER A 66 22.96 -4.91 22.56
CA SER A 66 23.32 -5.77 21.43
C SER A 66 23.90 -4.97 20.27
N ILE A 67 25.02 -5.43 19.72
CA ILE A 67 25.61 -4.89 18.48
C ILE A 67 24.66 -5.07 17.30
N TRP A 68 23.76 -6.08 17.37
CA TRP A 68 22.79 -6.37 16.33
C TRP A 68 21.64 -5.36 16.21
N ILE A 69 21.63 -4.32 17.04
CA ILE A 69 20.77 -3.14 16.87
C ILE A 69 20.93 -2.47 15.49
N ILE A 70 22.10 -2.64 14.84
CA ILE A 70 22.37 -2.07 13.52
C ILE A 70 21.37 -2.57 12.48
N LEU A 71 20.90 -3.82 12.59
CA LEU A 71 19.97 -4.41 11.64
C LEU A 71 18.58 -3.71 11.65
N PRO A 72 17.85 -3.61 12.78
CA PRO A 72 16.59 -2.86 12.82
C PRO A 72 16.77 -1.37 12.53
N LEU A 73 17.91 -0.76 12.89
CA LEU A 73 18.20 0.64 12.53
C LEU A 73 18.32 0.84 11.01
N LEU A 74 18.98 -0.08 10.31
CA LEU A 74 19.08 -0.03 8.85
C LEU A 74 17.70 -0.17 8.21
N LEU A 75 16.85 -1.05 8.73
CA LEU A 75 15.48 -1.22 8.26
C LEU A 75 14.64 0.05 8.43
N ILE A 76 14.80 0.77 9.55
CA ILE A 76 14.15 2.07 9.76
C ILE A 76 14.57 3.10 8.69
N ILE A 77 15.85 3.15 8.33
CA ILE A 77 16.35 4.05 7.28
C ILE A 77 15.72 3.68 5.93
N ILE A 78 15.62 2.39 5.64
CA ILE A 78 14.96 1.88 4.43
C ILE A 78 13.47 2.27 4.43
N ASP A 79 12.75 2.10 5.54
CA ASP A 79 11.35 2.48 5.66
C ASP A 79 11.14 3.98 5.38
N ILE A 80 12.05 4.85 5.88
CA ILE A 80 12.04 6.28 5.59
C ILE A 80 12.25 6.54 4.09
N ALA A 81 13.22 5.85 3.46
CA ALA A 81 13.47 5.97 2.02
C ALA A 81 12.26 5.55 1.17
N ILE A 82 11.56 4.48 1.58
CA ILE A 82 10.30 4.06 0.95
C ILE A 82 9.24 5.15 1.08
N ILE A 83 9.06 5.74 2.28
CA ILE A 83 8.08 6.83 2.49
C ILE A 83 8.38 8.02 1.58
N ILE A 84 9.65 8.38 1.41
CA ILE A 84 10.07 9.47 0.51
C ILE A 84 9.72 9.12 -0.94
N GLU A 85 10.09 7.93 -1.43
CA GLU A 85 9.78 7.49 -2.80
C GLU A 85 8.26 7.48 -3.07
N GLN A 86 7.48 6.92 -2.14
CA GLN A 86 6.03 6.85 -2.23
C GLN A 86 5.39 8.25 -2.28
N THR A 87 5.89 9.18 -1.45
CA THR A 87 5.39 10.56 -1.41
C THR A 87 5.74 11.30 -2.69
N THR A 88 6.95 11.13 -3.25
CA THR A 88 7.32 11.75 -4.53
C THR A 88 6.48 11.20 -5.69
N LYS A 89 6.25 9.87 -5.73
CA LYS A 89 5.44 9.21 -6.76
C LYS A 89 3.96 9.54 -6.69
N TYR A 90 3.46 9.92 -5.52
CA TYR A 90 2.10 10.45 -5.36
C TYR A 90 1.90 11.73 -6.18
N TRP A 91 2.92 12.59 -6.28
CA TRP A 91 2.86 13.83 -7.06
C TRP A 91 3.23 13.64 -8.54
N HIS A 92 4.15 12.72 -8.83
CA HIS A 92 4.59 12.40 -10.20
C HIS A 92 4.38 10.90 -10.49
N PRO A 93 3.25 10.53 -11.13
CA PRO A 93 2.94 9.13 -11.41
C PRO A 93 4.01 8.50 -12.31
N SER A 94 4.77 7.56 -11.75
CA SER A 94 5.77 6.77 -12.48
C SER A 94 5.65 5.32 -12.06
N ASN A 95 5.59 4.41 -13.04
CA ASN A 95 5.33 2.98 -12.82
C ASN A 95 6.49 2.22 -12.14
N GLN A 96 7.69 2.78 -11.99
CA GLN A 96 8.86 2.03 -11.52
C GLN A 96 9.12 2.19 -10.01
N LEU A 97 8.77 1.21 -9.17
CA LEU A 97 8.87 1.28 -7.71
C LEU A 97 10.12 0.57 -7.18
N PHE A 98 11.30 1.04 -7.60
CA PHE A 98 12.56 0.34 -7.34
C PHE A 98 12.97 0.32 -5.86
N ILE A 99 12.86 1.46 -5.15
CA ILE A 99 13.29 1.53 -3.74
C ILE A 99 12.30 0.74 -2.88
N THR A 100 11.00 0.88 -3.15
CA THR A 100 9.93 0.14 -2.48
C THR A 100 10.12 -1.36 -2.61
N LYS A 101 10.35 -1.87 -3.83
CA LYS A 101 10.60 -3.29 -4.08
C LYS A 101 11.84 -3.79 -3.33
N THR A 102 12.95 -3.09 -3.48
CA THR A 102 14.23 -3.50 -2.84
C THR A 102 14.14 -3.43 -1.32
N GLY A 103 13.44 -2.42 -0.78
CA GLY A 103 13.27 -2.25 0.65
C GLY A 103 12.40 -3.35 1.28
N TYR A 104 11.28 -3.71 0.65
CA TYR A 104 10.48 -4.85 1.10
C TYR A 104 11.21 -6.19 0.96
N ALA A 105 12.02 -6.38 -0.08
CA ALA A 105 12.87 -7.56 -0.22
C ALA A 105 13.87 -7.68 0.95
N ILE A 106 14.52 -6.57 1.33
CA ILE A 106 15.45 -6.53 2.48
C ILE A 106 14.70 -6.79 3.79
N GLN A 107 13.49 -6.27 3.97
CA GLN A 107 12.66 -6.55 5.15
C GLN A 107 12.31 -8.05 5.25
N ILE A 108 11.87 -8.67 4.14
CA ILE A 108 11.56 -10.11 4.11
C ILE A 108 12.83 -10.92 4.42
N PHE A 109 13.95 -10.59 3.77
CA PHE A 109 15.23 -11.25 4.03
C PHE A 109 15.63 -11.16 5.50
N SER A 110 15.47 -9.99 6.13
CA SER A 110 15.79 -9.80 7.55
C SER A 110 14.88 -10.63 8.46
N ASN A 111 13.59 -10.72 8.14
CA ASN A 111 12.66 -11.57 8.89
C ASN A 111 13.00 -13.06 8.73
N LEU A 112 13.35 -13.51 7.52
CA LEU A 112 13.79 -14.88 7.26
C LEU A 112 15.09 -15.21 7.99
N LEU A 113 16.05 -14.28 8.01
CA LEU A 113 17.28 -14.41 8.80
C LEU A 113 16.95 -14.57 10.30
N GLY A 114 16.00 -13.79 10.81
CA GLY A 114 15.45 -13.95 12.15
C GLY A 114 14.88 -15.35 12.40
N ILE A 115 14.06 -15.87 11.49
CA ILE A 115 13.49 -17.22 11.60
C ILE A 115 14.60 -18.28 11.62
N ILE A 116 15.56 -18.21 10.70
CA ILE A 116 16.66 -19.17 10.59
C ILE A 116 17.52 -19.18 11.87
N THR A 117 17.89 -18.01 12.41
CA THR A 117 18.67 -17.93 13.64
C THR A 117 17.94 -18.55 14.83
N ILE A 118 16.61 -18.37 14.90
CA ILE A 118 15.79 -19.03 15.93
C ILE A 118 15.76 -20.54 15.72
N LEU A 119 15.64 -21.05 14.50
CA LEU A 119 15.60 -22.49 14.21
C LEU A 119 16.92 -23.19 14.57
N ILE A 120 18.07 -22.55 14.33
CA ILE A 120 19.40 -23.08 14.69
C ILE A 120 19.67 -22.97 16.20
N GLY A 121 18.88 -22.18 16.94
CA GLY A 121 19.01 -22.00 18.39
C GLY A 121 19.89 -20.80 18.80
N HIS A 122 20.33 -19.98 17.84
CA HIS A 122 21.12 -18.76 18.08
C HIS A 122 20.24 -17.50 18.19
N GLN A 123 19.04 -17.62 18.77
CA GLN A 123 18.10 -16.49 18.88
C GLN A 123 18.67 -15.30 19.67
N GLN A 124 19.54 -15.57 20.65
CA GLN A 124 20.17 -14.54 21.50
C GLN A 124 21.06 -13.57 20.71
N LEU A 125 21.44 -13.94 19.47
CA LEU A 125 22.23 -13.07 18.61
C LEU A 125 21.39 -11.86 18.14
N LEU A 126 20.24 -12.12 17.53
CA LEU A 126 19.36 -11.08 16.96
C LEU A 126 18.29 -10.59 17.95
N PHE A 127 17.90 -11.42 18.90
CA PHE A 127 16.84 -11.17 19.86
C PHE A 127 17.28 -11.48 21.31
N PRO A 128 18.34 -10.82 21.84
CA PRO A 128 18.85 -11.07 23.20
C PRO A 128 17.87 -10.72 24.32
N PHE A 129 16.77 -10.06 23.99
CA PHE A 129 15.71 -9.63 24.91
C PHE A 129 14.57 -10.65 25.04
N ILE A 130 14.56 -11.74 24.25
CA ILE A 130 13.51 -12.77 24.27
C ILE A 130 14.02 -14.05 24.94
N ASN A 131 13.26 -14.52 25.93
CA ASN A 131 13.49 -15.81 26.60
C ASN A 131 12.94 -16.99 25.79
N SER A 132 13.28 -18.23 26.19
CA SER A 132 12.80 -19.46 25.56
C SER A 132 11.28 -19.53 25.40
N GLU A 133 10.54 -19.08 26.39
CA GLU A 133 9.06 -19.08 26.40
C GLU A 133 8.46 -18.16 25.33
N GLY A 134 9.14 -17.05 25.00
CA GLY A 134 8.69 -16.08 24.00
C GLY A 134 9.02 -16.49 22.55
N ARG A 135 9.78 -17.57 22.35
CA ARG A 135 10.27 -18.01 21.04
C ARG A 135 9.14 -18.27 20.04
N GLY A 136 8.06 -18.92 20.48
CA GLY A 136 6.92 -19.23 19.61
C GLY A 136 6.21 -17.98 19.10
N LEU A 137 6.01 -17.00 19.98
CA LEU A 137 5.40 -15.72 19.63
C LEU A 137 6.31 -14.91 18.69
N LEU A 138 7.62 -14.89 18.94
CA LEU A 138 8.58 -14.24 18.06
C LEU A 138 8.58 -14.85 16.64
N LEU A 139 8.58 -16.19 16.54
CA LEU A 139 8.47 -16.88 15.25
C LEU A 139 7.17 -16.53 14.52
N ALA A 140 6.04 -16.51 15.23
CA ALA A 140 4.75 -16.12 14.65
C ALA A 140 4.79 -14.67 14.12
N CYS A 141 5.35 -13.73 14.90
CA CYS A 141 5.51 -12.33 14.48
C CYS A 141 6.38 -12.19 13.22
N LEU A 142 7.53 -12.89 13.16
CA LEU A 142 8.43 -12.86 12.00
C LEU A 142 7.77 -13.52 10.76
N ALA A 143 7.02 -14.60 10.96
CA ALA A 143 6.28 -15.26 9.89
C ALA A 143 5.18 -14.34 9.33
N VAL A 144 4.38 -13.71 10.19
CA VAL A 144 3.36 -12.74 9.78
C VAL A 144 4.01 -11.55 9.07
N GLY A 145 5.11 -11.00 9.61
CA GLY A 145 5.85 -9.91 8.98
C GLY A 145 6.36 -10.28 7.58
N SER A 146 6.84 -11.51 7.40
CA SER A 146 7.27 -12.02 6.09
C SER A 146 6.09 -12.17 5.12
N LEU A 147 4.96 -12.73 5.57
CA LEU A 147 3.75 -12.86 4.76
C LEU A 147 3.23 -11.51 4.29
N VAL A 148 3.18 -10.52 5.19
CA VAL A 148 2.77 -9.15 4.86
C VAL A 148 3.73 -8.55 3.82
N GLY A 149 5.04 -8.71 4.00
CA GLY A 149 6.04 -8.26 3.03
C GLY A 149 5.82 -8.86 1.63
N ILE A 150 5.61 -10.17 1.55
CA ILE A 150 5.36 -10.89 0.28
C ILE A 150 4.07 -10.39 -0.39
N ILE A 151 3.00 -10.17 0.38
CA ILE A 151 1.74 -9.63 -0.14
C ILE A 151 1.97 -8.26 -0.76
N VAL A 152 2.75 -7.41 -0.10
CA VAL A 152 3.06 -6.06 -0.60
C VAL A 152 3.92 -6.12 -1.86
N GLU A 153 4.97 -6.94 -1.91
CA GLU A 153 5.76 -7.14 -3.13
C GLU A 153 4.89 -7.64 -4.30
N TRP A 154 4.01 -8.60 -4.04
CA TRP A 154 3.08 -9.09 -5.06
C TRP A 154 2.16 -7.97 -5.57
N ARG A 155 1.71 -7.07 -4.68
CA ARG A 155 0.94 -5.88 -5.07
C ARG A 155 1.78 -4.91 -5.90
N VAL A 156 3.05 -4.65 -5.55
CA VAL A 156 3.97 -3.82 -6.36
C VAL A 156 4.12 -4.41 -7.76
N TRP A 157 4.29 -5.73 -7.87
CA TRP A 157 4.42 -6.40 -9.17
C TRP A 157 3.17 -6.26 -10.06
N GLN A 158 1.96 -6.32 -9.48
CA GLN A 158 0.71 -6.08 -10.20
C GLN A 158 0.59 -4.63 -10.71
N ILE A 159 1.12 -3.68 -9.95
CA ILE A 159 1.18 -2.26 -10.30
C ILE A 159 2.15 -2.02 -11.47
N GLU A 160 3.34 -2.64 -11.43
CA GLU A 160 4.35 -2.50 -12.48
C GLU A 160 3.93 -3.11 -13.82
N HIS A 161 3.18 -4.21 -13.80
CA HIS A 161 2.76 -4.93 -15.01
C HIS A 161 1.39 -4.49 -15.56
N ASP A 162 0.84 -3.36 -15.09
CA ASP A 162 -0.46 -2.85 -15.50
C ASP A 162 -1.57 -3.93 -15.47
N ARG A 163 -1.45 -4.91 -14.56
CA ARG A 163 -2.43 -5.99 -14.34
C ARG A 163 -3.32 -5.74 -13.13
N ASP A 164 -3.29 -4.51 -12.65
CA ASP A 164 -4.15 -4.06 -11.57
C ASP A 164 -5.63 -4.20 -11.97
N ALA A 165 -6.48 -4.58 -11.00
CA ALA A 165 -7.94 -4.57 -11.15
C ALA A 165 -8.49 -3.19 -11.60
N TYR A 166 -7.63 -2.15 -11.52
CA TYR A 166 -7.83 -0.79 -11.96
C TYR A 166 -8.06 -0.64 -13.48
N LEU A 167 -7.28 -1.32 -14.32
CA LEU A 167 -7.47 -1.30 -15.79
C LEU A 167 -8.81 -1.95 -16.17
N LYS A 168 -9.19 -3.03 -15.48
CA LYS A 168 -10.51 -3.65 -15.62
C LYS A 168 -11.65 -2.72 -15.20
N HIS A 169 -11.51 -1.96 -14.11
CA HIS A 169 -12.54 -1.00 -13.71
C HIS A 169 -12.63 0.19 -14.67
N MET A 170 -11.51 0.67 -15.21
CA MET A 170 -11.52 1.69 -16.27
C MET A 170 -12.17 1.18 -17.56
N GLU A 171 -11.84 -0.04 -18.03
CA GLU A 171 -12.49 -0.66 -19.19
C GLU A 171 -13.99 -0.89 -18.97
N ILE A 172 -14.40 -1.35 -17.79
CA ILE A 172 -15.81 -1.57 -17.45
C ILE A 172 -16.56 -0.23 -17.41
N PHE A 173 -15.95 0.81 -16.85
CA PHE A 173 -16.51 2.16 -16.89
C PHE A 173 -16.63 2.69 -18.32
N GLU A 174 -15.59 2.55 -19.13
CA GLU A 174 -15.59 2.98 -20.52
C GLU A 174 -16.67 2.23 -21.33
N LYS A 175 -16.79 0.91 -21.15
CA LYS A 175 -17.85 0.10 -21.76
C LYS A 175 -19.25 0.52 -21.34
N ASN A 176 -19.48 0.79 -20.06
CA ASN A 176 -20.80 1.20 -19.56
C ASN A 176 -21.19 2.58 -20.10
N VAL A 177 -20.25 3.51 -20.18
CA VAL A 177 -20.47 4.85 -20.78
C VAL A 177 -20.72 4.77 -22.29
N LYS A 178 -20.09 3.82 -23.00
CA LYS A 178 -20.33 3.59 -24.43
C LYS A 178 -21.68 2.92 -24.70
N LYS A 179 -22.24 2.19 -23.73
CA LYS A 179 -23.51 1.46 -23.86
C LYS A 179 -24.74 2.35 -23.62
N GLU A 180 -24.57 3.47 -22.92
CA GLU A 180 -25.63 4.46 -22.66
C GLU A 180 -25.72 5.57 -23.73
N ARG A 181 -24.85 5.53 -24.75
CA ARG A 181 -24.84 6.46 -25.89
C ARG A 181 -25.45 5.80 -27.12
#